data_AF-A0A212AH46-F1
#
_entry.id   AF-A0A212AH46-F1
#
_cell.length_a   1.000
_cell.length_b   1.000
_cell.length_c   1.000
_cell.angle_alpha   90.00
_cell.angle_beta   90.00
_cell.angle_gamma   90.00
#
_symmetry.space_group_name_H-M   'P 1'
#
loop_
_entity.id
_entity.type
_entity.pdbx_description
1 polymer ?
#
loop_
_entity_poly.entity_id
_entity_poly.type
_entity_poly.pdbx_seq_one_letter_code
_entity_poly.pdbx_strand_id
1 'polypeptide(L)'
;MTTISATYSPEDNKIRLYASARLDAETFQRVKDAGFKWAPKQELFVAPSWSCAREDLALELAGEIEPEEMTLAERAQMKADRLDAIADKRAAEASAFSRAANELSKAFEFGQPILVGHHSERKARKTQERMHSAQDKASKAHKAIGYWQYRAEGVEAHANHKNDPRVRARRIHGLLAELRDLQRKLNTAHKALATWEKLTTDDHIRAALGIGELYSFNLYSPVERGEMTPQEAREKAMAGARSTIESGNLSRWIMHTLNRLSYEREMLGEVPRYDGEITPTLLQMFVREHGADKPKGSKLDTDLFAVECEAPLPAHIAQGSGLELSADEWRDLMQSCGYLPPAKKDAKPPILNFKAPSGTVSVVNPHRREAQDLPQIELTKAEYARIYAEQRGTRLSTCGGFRVRIAPNPKHEGPRYMAGWAAILITDQKQHDTPESVKDMEAAA
;
A
#
# COMPACT_ATOMS: atom_id res chain seq x y z
N MET A 1 16.26 31.37 -27.05
CA MET A 1 15.71 30.01 -26.92
C MET A 1 15.20 29.87 -25.49
N THR A 2 14.01 29.32 -25.31
CA THR A 2 13.52 28.99 -23.96
C THR A 2 14.31 27.81 -23.44
N THR A 3 14.99 27.98 -22.32
CA THR A 3 15.69 26.90 -21.61
C THR A 3 14.71 26.18 -20.69
N ILE A 4 14.73 24.85 -20.72
CA ILE A 4 13.90 23.99 -19.89
C ILE A 4 14.84 23.10 -19.08
N SER A 5 14.64 23.02 -17.76
CA SER A 5 15.25 22.00 -16.92
C SER A 5 14.17 21.06 -16.38
N ALA A 6 14.55 19.81 -16.11
CA ALA A 6 13.65 18.80 -15.58
C ALA A 6 14.20 18.22 -14.27
N THR A 7 13.32 18.00 -13.30
CA THR A 7 13.69 17.37 -12.03
C THR A 7 12.76 16.23 -11.66
N TYR A 8 13.23 15.30 -10.84
CA TYR A 8 12.44 14.21 -10.28
C TYR A 8 12.59 14.11 -8.76
N SER A 9 11.48 13.87 -8.06
CA SER A 9 11.48 13.61 -6.61
C SER A 9 10.97 12.19 -6.30
N PRO A 10 11.78 11.33 -5.66
CA PRO A 10 11.34 10.02 -5.17
C PRO A 10 10.23 10.10 -4.11
N GLU A 11 10.20 11.17 -3.30
CA GLU A 11 9.26 11.38 -2.19
C GLU A 11 7.81 11.41 -2.64
N ASP A 12 7.54 12.07 -3.77
CA ASP A 12 6.21 12.21 -4.33
C ASP A 12 6.03 11.61 -5.71
N ASN A 13 7.08 10.96 -6.24
CA ASN A 13 7.12 10.29 -7.53
C ASN A 13 6.79 11.23 -8.70
N LYS A 14 7.16 12.52 -8.63
CA LYS A 14 6.79 13.51 -9.66
C LYS A 14 7.98 14.02 -10.44
N ILE A 15 7.73 14.24 -11.73
CA ILE A 15 8.60 15.00 -12.64
C ILE A 15 8.10 16.44 -12.68
N ARG A 16 9.03 17.39 -12.63
CA ARG A 16 8.77 18.83 -12.78
C ARG A 16 9.58 19.38 -13.94
N LEU A 17 9.02 20.32 -14.68
CA LEU A 17 9.72 21.08 -15.72
C LEU A 17 9.71 22.56 -15.34
N TYR A 18 10.89 23.16 -15.34
CA TYR A 18 11.10 24.59 -15.13
C TYR A 18 11.46 25.21 -16.47
N ALA A 19 10.75 26.27 -16.87
CA ALA A 19 11.00 26.96 -18.13
C ALA A 19 11.39 28.41 -17.84
N SER A 20 12.47 28.89 -18.45
CA SER A 20 12.95 30.27 -18.27
C SER A 20 12.03 31.33 -18.89
N ALA A 21 11.13 30.91 -19.77
CA ALA A 21 10.12 31.75 -20.39
C ALA A 21 8.86 30.93 -20.72
N ARG A 22 7.80 31.62 -21.13
CA ARG A 22 6.56 30.98 -21.60
C ARG A 22 6.87 30.05 -22.78
N LEU A 23 6.43 28.80 -22.67
CA LEU A 23 6.51 27.82 -23.76
C LEU A 23 5.70 28.30 -24.97
N ASP A 24 6.19 27.99 -26.16
CA ASP A 24 5.42 28.13 -27.39
C ASP A 24 4.19 27.20 -27.36
N ALA A 25 3.23 27.47 -28.26
CA ALA A 25 1.94 26.78 -28.25
C ALA A 25 2.06 25.26 -28.48
N GLU A 26 3.02 24.84 -29.32
CA GLU A 26 3.23 23.43 -29.64
C GLU A 26 3.84 22.69 -28.45
N THR A 27 4.93 23.20 -27.89
CA THR A 27 5.58 22.62 -26.71
C THR A 27 4.64 22.59 -25.51
N PHE A 28 3.89 23.67 -25.28
CA PHE A 28 2.89 23.71 -24.21
C PHE A 28 1.82 22.62 -24.35
N GLN A 29 1.32 22.41 -25.58
CA GLN A 29 0.30 21.40 -25.85
C GLN A 29 0.85 19.99 -25.62
N ARG A 30 2.09 19.70 -26.06
CA ARG A 30 2.78 18.42 -25.78
C ARG A 30 2.93 18.15 -24.29
N VAL A 31 3.39 19.14 -23.52
CA VAL A 31 3.53 19.06 -22.05
C VAL A 31 2.18 18.80 -21.38
N LYS A 32 1.12 19.48 -21.84
CA LYS A 32 -0.24 19.29 -21.32
C LYS A 32 -0.80 17.91 -21.64
N ASP A 33 -0.61 17.40 -22.85
CA ASP A 33 -1.11 16.10 -23.31
C ASP A 33 -0.40 14.93 -22.58
N ALA A 34 0.87 15.11 -22.20
CA ALA A 34 1.58 14.20 -21.29
C ALA A 34 1.07 14.26 -19.83
N GLY A 35 0.15 15.18 -19.53
CA GLY A 35 -0.53 15.29 -18.23
C GLY A 35 0.17 16.20 -17.22
N PHE A 36 1.13 17.03 -17.64
CA PHE A 36 1.72 18.04 -16.76
C PHE A 36 0.74 19.20 -16.52
N LYS A 37 0.75 19.72 -15.29
CA LYS A 37 -0.09 20.85 -14.87
C LYS A 37 0.79 22.05 -14.55
N TRP A 38 0.43 23.21 -15.07
CA TRP A 38 1.07 24.48 -14.71
C TRP A 38 0.73 24.86 -13.26
N ALA A 39 1.75 25.18 -12.47
CA ALA A 39 1.64 25.64 -11.09
C ALA A 39 2.08 27.11 -11.00
N PRO A 40 1.17 28.10 -11.19
CA PRO A 40 1.54 29.50 -11.40
C PRO A 40 2.33 30.13 -10.26
N LYS A 41 2.13 29.67 -9.03
CA LYS A 41 2.84 30.19 -7.84
C LYS A 41 4.23 29.59 -7.63
N GLN A 42 4.53 28.52 -8.34
CA GLN A 42 5.84 27.84 -8.30
C GLN A 42 6.57 27.97 -9.64
N GLU A 43 5.91 28.56 -10.64
CA GLU A 43 6.42 28.79 -11.98
C GLU A 43 7.00 27.54 -12.66
N LEU A 44 6.34 26.40 -12.45
CA LEU A 44 6.75 25.10 -12.98
C LEU A 44 5.57 24.31 -13.54
N PHE A 45 5.87 23.35 -14.41
CA PHE A 45 4.95 22.30 -14.82
C PHE A 45 5.21 21.04 -13.99
N VAL A 46 4.16 20.39 -13.46
CA VAL A 46 4.30 19.17 -12.65
C VAL A 46 3.41 18.05 -13.15
N ALA A 47 3.99 16.87 -13.34
CA ALA A 47 3.25 15.65 -13.64
C ALA A 47 2.77 14.98 -12.34
N PRO A 48 1.59 14.32 -12.32
CA PRO A 48 1.07 13.68 -11.12
C PRO A 48 1.89 12.48 -10.65
N SER A 49 2.59 11.82 -11.56
CA SER A 49 3.50 10.70 -11.30
C SER A 49 4.51 10.53 -12.44
N TRP A 50 5.62 9.82 -12.19
CA TRP A 50 6.49 9.31 -13.25
C TRP A 50 5.76 8.30 -14.15
N SER A 51 6.20 8.22 -15.40
CA SER A 51 5.87 7.20 -16.40
C SER A 51 6.90 7.30 -17.52
N CYS A 52 7.21 6.20 -18.23
CA CYS A 52 8.15 6.19 -19.36
C CYS A 52 7.94 7.36 -20.34
N ALA A 53 6.71 7.58 -20.82
CA ALA A 53 6.41 8.65 -21.78
C ALA A 53 6.66 10.08 -21.23
N ARG A 54 6.53 10.29 -19.91
CA ARG A 54 6.81 11.59 -19.27
C ARG A 54 8.30 11.80 -19.06
N GLU A 55 9.01 10.73 -18.75
CA GLU A 55 10.47 10.76 -18.67
C GLU A 55 11.07 11.02 -20.05
N ASP A 56 10.57 10.34 -21.10
CA ASP A 56 11.01 10.56 -22.48
C ASP A 56 10.80 12.03 -22.91
N LEU A 57 9.62 12.59 -22.64
CA LEU A 57 9.34 13.99 -22.93
C LEU A 57 10.25 14.94 -22.11
N ALA A 58 10.50 14.63 -20.85
CA ALA A 58 11.36 15.46 -20.01
C ALA A 58 12.82 15.43 -20.50
N LEU A 59 13.36 14.26 -20.84
CA LEU A 59 14.68 14.10 -21.42
C LEU A 59 14.79 14.79 -22.79
N GLU A 60 13.77 14.69 -23.63
CA GLU A 60 13.75 15.38 -24.92
C GLU A 60 13.82 16.91 -24.75
N LEU A 61 13.05 17.47 -23.80
CA LEU A 61 12.96 18.91 -23.60
C LEU A 61 14.14 19.51 -22.80
N ALA A 62 14.68 18.78 -21.84
CA ALA A 62 15.68 19.28 -20.90
C ALA A 62 17.07 18.63 -21.05
N GLY A 63 17.21 17.54 -21.82
CA GLY A 63 18.45 16.79 -21.99
C GLY A 63 18.75 15.81 -20.85
N GLU A 64 18.49 16.20 -19.61
CA GLU A 64 18.65 15.37 -18.42
C GLU A 64 17.52 15.60 -17.39
N ILE A 65 17.40 14.70 -16.42
CA ILE A 65 16.48 14.85 -15.29
C ILE A 65 17.30 14.85 -14.02
N GLU A 66 17.37 16.01 -13.37
CA GLU A 66 18.13 16.20 -12.15
C GLU A 66 17.33 15.78 -10.89
N PRO A 67 18.00 15.51 -9.75
CA PRO A 67 17.32 15.37 -8.48
C PRO A 67 16.58 16.65 -8.12
N GLU A 68 15.35 16.53 -7.64
CA GLU A 68 14.63 17.68 -7.09
C GLU A 68 15.26 18.13 -5.77
N GLU A 69 15.84 19.33 -5.75
CA GLU A 69 16.51 19.90 -4.58
C GLU A 69 15.52 20.23 -3.44
N MET A 70 14.29 20.62 -3.78
CA MET A 70 13.32 21.06 -2.79
C MET A 70 12.50 19.89 -2.26
N THR A 71 12.68 19.58 -0.98
CA THR A 71 11.99 18.51 -0.26
C THR A 71 10.48 18.75 -0.19
N LEU A 72 9.69 17.70 0.04
CA LEU A 72 8.25 17.83 0.26
C LEU A 72 7.95 18.70 1.49
N ALA A 73 8.80 18.65 2.51
CA ALA A 73 8.67 19.46 3.72
C ALA A 73 8.86 20.95 3.43
N GLU A 74 9.92 21.32 2.70
CA GLU A 74 10.14 22.73 2.31
C GLU A 74 9.04 23.25 1.37
N ARG A 75 8.58 22.42 0.42
CA ARG A 75 7.43 22.76 -0.44
C ARG A 75 6.16 22.99 0.37
N ALA A 76 5.96 22.21 1.42
CA ALA A 76 4.84 22.36 2.34
C ALA A 76 4.98 23.65 3.16
N GLN A 77 6.18 23.94 3.68
CA GLN A 77 6.47 25.18 4.42
C GLN A 77 6.19 26.42 3.57
N MET A 78 6.77 26.50 2.37
CA MET A 78 6.52 27.64 1.45
C MET A 78 5.04 27.80 1.10
N LYS A 79 4.27 26.71 1.13
CA LYS A 79 2.82 26.76 0.92
C LYS A 79 2.08 27.21 2.18
N ALA A 80 2.48 26.75 3.36
CA ALA A 80 1.95 27.19 4.65
C ALA A 80 2.19 28.70 4.83
N ASP A 81 3.42 29.19 4.64
CA ASP A 81 3.78 30.61 4.76
C ASP A 81 2.92 31.50 3.85
N ARG A 82 2.64 31.05 2.62
CA ARG A 82 1.75 31.77 1.70
C ARG A 82 0.30 31.81 2.19
N LEU A 83 -0.17 30.75 2.83
CA LEU A 83 -1.53 30.68 3.38
C LEU A 83 -1.63 31.55 4.64
N ASP A 84 -0.59 31.57 5.48
CA ASP A 84 -0.50 32.46 6.64
C ASP A 84 -0.43 33.93 6.23
N ALA A 85 0.36 34.28 5.22
CA ALA A 85 0.36 35.64 4.67
C ALA A 85 -1.04 36.07 4.15
N ILE A 86 -1.83 35.12 3.63
CA ILE A 86 -3.24 35.40 3.26
C ILE A 86 -4.07 35.61 4.53
N ALA A 87 -3.90 34.80 5.57
CA ALA A 87 -4.57 34.95 6.85
C ALA A 87 -4.27 36.31 7.50
N ASP A 88 -3.00 36.73 7.52
CA ASP A 88 -2.56 38.03 8.03
C ASP A 88 -3.20 39.19 7.27
N LYS A 89 -3.26 39.09 5.93
CA LYS A 89 -3.99 40.06 5.11
C LYS A 89 -5.46 40.12 5.50
N ARG A 90 -6.11 38.98 5.75
CA ARG A 90 -7.51 38.95 6.21
C ARG A 90 -7.67 39.52 7.62
N ALA A 91 -6.68 39.34 8.49
CA ALA A 91 -6.67 39.95 9.83
C ALA A 91 -6.56 41.47 9.75
N ALA A 92 -5.69 42.00 8.88
CA ALA A 92 -5.58 43.43 8.63
C ALA A 92 -6.88 44.02 8.05
N GLU A 93 -7.50 43.34 7.08
CA GLU A 93 -8.80 43.72 6.51
C GLU A 93 -9.92 43.71 7.57
N ALA A 94 -10.02 42.65 8.37
CA ALA A 94 -11.01 42.54 9.45
C ALA A 94 -10.87 43.69 10.45
N SER A 95 -9.64 44.01 10.85
CA SER A 95 -9.32 45.12 11.76
C SER A 95 -9.65 46.47 11.15
N ALA A 96 -9.37 46.68 9.86
CA ALA A 96 -9.71 47.91 9.14
C ALA A 96 -11.23 48.11 9.03
N PHE A 97 -11.98 47.06 8.66
CA PHE A 97 -13.43 47.13 8.58
C PHE A 97 -14.09 47.31 9.95
N SER A 98 -13.57 46.67 11.00
CA SER A 98 -14.02 46.85 12.38
C SER A 98 -13.81 48.30 12.86
N ARG A 99 -12.61 48.87 12.62
CA ARG A 99 -12.35 50.29 12.89
C ARG A 99 -13.30 51.21 12.12
N ALA A 100 -13.52 50.96 10.83
CA ALA A 100 -14.44 51.74 10.02
C ALA A 100 -15.90 51.66 10.54
N ALA A 101 -16.34 50.48 10.98
CA ALA A 101 -17.65 50.30 11.60
C ALA A 101 -17.76 51.08 12.92
N ASN A 102 -16.74 51.02 13.78
CA ASN A 102 -16.70 51.74 15.05
C ASN A 102 -16.69 53.26 14.84
N GLU A 103 -15.97 53.77 13.84
CA GLU A 103 -16.00 55.20 13.50
C GLU A 103 -17.38 55.64 13.00
N LEU A 104 -18.05 54.82 12.17
CA LEU A 104 -19.40 55.11 11.70
C LEU A 104 -20.44 55.01 12.82
N SER A 105 -20.23 54.12 13.81
CA SER A 105 -21.17 53.95 14.93
C SER A 105 -21.18 55.16 15.87
N LYS A 106 -20.11 55.97 15.92
CA LYS A 106 -20.07 57.22 16.70
C LYS A 106 -21.20 58.19 16.34
N ALA A 107 -21.69 58.15 15.10
CA ALA A 107 -22.83 58.96 14.65
C ALA A 107 -24.16 58.58 15.36
N PHE A 108 -24.20 57.44 16.04
CA PHE A 108 -25.35 56.92 16.80
C PHE A 108 -25.02 56.71 18.28
N GLU A 109 -23.87 57.20 18.74
CA GLU A 109 -23.45 57.12 20.14
C GLU A 109 -24.48 57.81 21.04
N PHE A 110 -24.66 57.32 22.26
CA PHE A 110 -25.74 57.72 23.18
C PHE A 110 -27.17 57.39 22.70
N GLY A 111 -27.31 56.48 21.73
CA GLY A 111 -28.61 55.96 21.31
C GLY A 111 -29.48 56.97 20.55
N GLN A 112 -28.85 57.93 19.86
CA GLN A 112 -29.58 58.88 19.01
C GLN A 112 -30.41 58.13 17.96
N PRO A 113 -31.77 58.18 18.02
CA PRO A 113 -32.60 57.52 17.03
C PRO A 113 -32.52 58.26 15.69
N ILE A 114 -32.73 57.52 14.59
CA ILE A 114 -32.90 58.13 13.28
C ILE A 114 -34.20 58.95 13.30
N LEU A 115 -34.07 60.28 13.17
CA LEU A 115 -35.22 61.19 13.13
C LEU A 115 -35.94 61.07 11.78
N VAL A 116 -37.07 60.35 11.78
CA VAL A 116 -37.90 60.13 10.58
C VAL A 116 -38.59 61.44 10.17
N GLY A 117 -38.50 61.81 8.89
CA GLY A 117 -39.05 63.05 8.35
C GLY A 117 -38.17 64.29 8.51
N HIS A 118 -37.01 64.17 9.16
CA HIS A 118 -36.05 65.28 9.31
C HIS A 118 -35.07 65.33 8.12
N HIS A 119 -34.55 66.52 7.79
CA HIS A 119 -33.62 66.71 6.65
C HIS A 119 -32.34 65.85 6.74
N SER A 120 -31.97 65.41 7.95
CA SER A 120 -30.79 64.56 8.22
C SER A 120 -31.05 63.05 8.06
N GLU A 121 -32.30 62.60 7.90
CA GLU A 121 -32.70 61.19 7.87
C GLU A 121 -31.90 60.38 6.82
N ARG A 122 -31.83 60.90 5.59
CA ARG A 122 -31.14 60.22 4.48
C ARG A 122 -29.67 59.97 4.78
N LYS A 123 -29.00 60.93 5.44
CA LYS A 123 -27.60 60.82 5.84
C LYS A 123 -27.44 59.76 6.93
N ALA A 124 -28.31 59.78 7.94
CA ALA A 124 -28.30 58.81 9.03
C ALA A 124 -28.50 57.37 8.52
N ARG A 125 -29.52 57.11 7.68
CA ARG A 125 -29.75 55.78 7.09
C ARG A 125 -28.55 55.28 6.28
N LYS A 126 -27.93 56.14 5.45
CA LYS A 126 -26.73 55.79 4.68
C LYS A 126 -25.52 55.49 5.57
N THR A 127 -25.35 56.21 6.68
CA THR A 127 -24.29 55.91 7.66
C THR A 127 -24.53 54.56 8.34
N GLN A 128 -25.77 54.26 8.73
CA GLN A 128 -26.15 52.97 9.31
C GLN A 128 -25.89 51.81 8.34
N GLU A 129 -26.31 51.94 7.07
CA GLU A 129 -26.06 50.94 6.03
C GLU A 129 -24.56 50.68 5.83
N ARG A 130 -23.75 51.75 5.76
CA ARG A 130 -22.28 51.62 5.65
C ARG A 130 -21.66 50.95 6.87
N MET A 131 -22.17 51.24 8.07
CA MET A 131 -21.73 50.61 9.32
C MET A 131 -22.00 49.11 9.28
N HIS A 132 -23.23 48.69 8.98
CA HIS A 132 -23.58 47.26 8.87
C HIS A 132 -22.77 46.56 7.77
N SER A 133 -22.61 47.19 6.60
CA SER A 133 -21.77 46.63 5.54
C SER A 133 -20.31 46.45 5.97
N ALA A 134 -19.75 47.40 6.73
CA ALA A 134 -18.41 47.28 7.29
C ALA A 134 -18.33 46.16 8.34
N GLN A 135 -19.33 46.03 9.23
CA GLN A 135 -19.41 44.94 10.20
C GLN A 135 -19.49 43.56 9.51
N ASP A 136 -20.32 43.43 8.47
CA ASP A 136 -20.45 42.19 7.70
C ASP A 136 -19.13 41.82 7.02
N LYS A 137 -18.44 42.80 6.42
CA LYS A 137 -17.12 42.60 5.82
C LYS A 137 -16.07 42.22 6.85
N ALA A 138 -16.08 42.85 8.03
CA ALA A 138 -15.19 42.51 9.14
C ALA A 138 -15.42 41.06 9.60
N SER A 139 -16.68 40.66 9.79
CA SER A 139 -17.05 39.30 10.18
C SER A 139 -16.62 38.25 9.14
N LYS A 140 -16.86 38.52 7.85
CA LYS A 140 -16.43 37.64 6.74
C LYS A 140 -14.91 37.51 6.67
N ALA A 141 -14.18 38.62 6.78
CA ALA A 141 -12.72 38.61 6.79
C ALA A 141 -12.19 37.84 8.01
N HIS A 142 -12.78 38.05 9.20
CA HIS A 142 -12.40 37.35 10.42
C HIS A 142 -12.61 35.82 10.30
N LYS A 143 -13.76 35.37 9.78
CA LYS A 143 -14.01 33.93 9.52
C LYS A 143 -12.98 33.34 8.54
N ALA A 144 -12.55 34.12 7.55
CA ALA A 144 -11.55 33.67 6.59
C ALA A 144 -10.17 33.45 7.21
N ILE A 145 -9.81 34.17 8.30
CA ILE A 145 -8.52 33.98 9.01
C ILE A 145 -8.40 32.52 9.47
N GLY A 146 -9.35 32.05 10.27
CA GLY A 146 -9.34 30.68 10.80
C GLY A 146 -9.37 29.61 9.71
N TYR A 147 -10.07 29.87 8.60
CA TYR A 147 -10.05 28.97 7.44
C TYR A 147 -8.65 28.85 6.83
N TRP A 148 -7.94 29.95 6.62
CA TRP A 148 -6.61 29.93 6.01
C TRP A 148 -5.55 29.36 6.94
N GLN A 149 -5.62 29.67 8.25
CA GLN A 149 -4.75 29.07 9.27
C GLN A 149 -4.93 27.55 9.36
N TYR A 150 -6.18 27.07 9.42
CA TYR A 150 -6.48 25.63 9.38
C TYR A 150 -5.92 24.95 8.11
N ARG A 151 -5.99 25.65 6.97
CA ARG A 151 -5.44 25.14 5.70
C ARG A 151 -3.91 25.13 5.70
N ALA A 152 -3.24 26.07 6.37
CA ALA A 152 -1.79 26.09 6.53
C ALA A 152 -1.32 24.91 7.41
N GLU A 153 -1.93 24.74 8.59
CA GLU A 153 -1.67 23.61 9.49
C GLU A 153 -1.89 22.27 8.79
N GLY A 154 -2.97 22.13 8.02
CA GLY A 154 -3.25 20.92 7.25
C GLY A 154 -2.19 20.60 6.18
N VAL A 155 -1.48 21.60 5.64
CA VAL A 155 -0.40 21.39 4.67
C VAL A 155 0.84 20.81 5.36
N GLU A 156 1.23 21.37 6.51
CA GLU A 156 2.36 20.88 7.30
C GLU A 156 2.09 19.48 7.85
N ALA A 157 0.91 19.26 8.43
CA ALA A 157 0.49 17.95 8.93
C ALA A 157 0.52 16.88 7.83
N HIS A 158 0.14 17.24 6.59
CA HIS A 158 0.21 16.32 5.46
C HIS A 158 1.65 15.93 5.12
N ALA A 159 2.58 16.89 5.10
CA ALA A 159 3.99 16.62 4.83
C ALA A 159 4.61 15.75 5.93
N ASN A 160 4.34 16.07 7.20
CA ASN A 160 4.78 15.27 8.34
C ASN A 160 4.24 13.84 8.26
N HIS A 161 2.96 13.66 7.95
CA HIS A 161 2.37 12.34 7.75
C HIS A 161 3.04 11.56 6.59
N LYS A 162 3.47 12.22 5.52
CA LYS A 162 4.17 11.56 4.40
C LYS A 162 5.56 11.07 4.78
N ASN A 163 6.20 11.71 5.76
CA ASN A 163 7.51 11.37 6.30
C ASN A 163 7.47 10.39 7.47
N ASP A 164 6.28 10.12 8.04
CA ASP A 164 6.10 9.17 9.15
C ASP A 164 6.67 7.78 8.81
N PRO A 165 7.50 7.18 9.68
CA PRO A 165 8.13 5.87 9.43
C PRO A 165 7.15 4.75 9.11
N ARG A 166 5.96 4.74 9.73
CA ARG A 166 4.91 3.73 9.45
C ARG A 166 4.32 3.94 8.06
N VAL A 167 4.19 5.18 7.61
CA VAL A 167 3.71 5.49 6.26
C VAL A 167 4.75 5.08 5.21
N ARG A 168 6.05 5.29 5.47
CA ARG A 168 7.14 4.79 4.62
C ARG A 168 7.16 3.26 4.56
N ALA A 169 7.06 2.57 5.69
CA ALA A 169 6.96 1.10 5.72
C ALA A 169 5.80 0.56 4.88
N ARG A 170 4.61 1.19 4.96
CA ARG A 170 3.46 0.84 4.09
C ARG A 170 3.74 1.08 2.61
N ARG A 171 4.47 2.16 2.28
CA ARG A 171 4.87 2.48 0.91
C ARG A 171 5.85 1.45 0.36
N ILE A 172 6.82 1.01 1.16
CA ILE A 172 7.74 -0.09 0.82
C ILE A 172 6.94 -1.36 0.49
N HIS A 173 5.96 -1.74 1.32
CA HIS A 173 5.10 -2.88 1.01
C HIS A 173 4.31 -2.71 -0.30
N GLY A 174 3.81 -1.50 -0.57
CA GLY A 174 3.14 -1.19 -1.84
C GLY A 174 4.08 -1.31 -3.05
N LEU A 175 5.30 -0.80 -2.94
CA LEU A 175 6.32 -0.89 -3.97
C LEU A 175 6.82 -2.33 -4.20
N LEU A 176 6.97 -3.13 -3.14
CA LEU A 176 7.27 -4.56 -3.26
C LEU A 176 6.14 -5.32 -3.95
N ALA A 177 4.87 -4.94 -3.71
CA ALA A 177 3.74 -5.50 -4.45
C ALA A 177 3.79 -5.13 -5.93
N GLU A 178 4.04 -3.86 -6.24
CA GLU A 178 4.21 -3.38 -7.61
C GLU A 178 5.36 -4.10 -8.32
N LEU A 179 6.52 -4.25 -7.66
CA LEU A 179 7.67 -4.99 -8.17
C LEU A 179 7.28 -6.44 -8.50
N ARG A 180 6.57 -7.14 -7.61
CA ARG A 180 6.10 -8.51 -7.85
C ARG A 180 5.16 -8.60 -9.05
N ASP A 181 4.29 -7.62 -9.26
CA ASP A 181 3.38 -7.60 -10.40
C ASP A 181 4.09 -7.32 -11.72
N LEU A 182 5.12 -6.46 -11.72
CA LEU A 182 5.99 -6.24 -12.87
C LEU A 182 6.81 -7.49 -13.20
N GLN A 183 7.45 -8.10 -12.18
CA GLN A 183 8.21 -9.34 -12.33
C GLN A 183 7.33 -10.49 -12.82
N ARG A 184 6.07 -10.59 -12.35
CA ARG A 184 5.12 -11.61 -12.83
C ARG A 184 4.93 -11.55 -14.35
N LYS A 185 4.88 -10.35 -14.95
CA LYS A 185 4.75 -10.21 -16.41
C LYS A 185 5.95 -10.83 -17.13
N LEU A 186 7.17 -10.55 -16.67
CA LEU A 186 8.40 -11.17 -17.18
C LEU A 186 8.41 -12.67 -16.98
N ASN A 187 8.10 -13.13 -15.77
CA ASN A 187 8.08 -14.55 -15.43
C ASN A 187 7.10 -15.33 -16.31
N THR A 188 5.90 -14.79 -16.52
CA THR A 188 4.91 -15.40 -17.42
C THR A 188 5.41 -15.44 -18.86
N ALA A 189 6.07 -14.39 -19.36
CA ALA A 189 6.65 -14.37 -20.70
C ALA A 189 7.76 -15.42 -20.89
N HIS A 190 8.69 -15.52 -19.93
CA HIS A 190 9.76 -16.54 -19.98
C HIS A 190 9.20 -17.96 -19.95
N LYS A 191 8.22 -18.23 -19.07
CA LYS A 191 7.56 -19.55 -19.00
C LYS A 191 6.78 -19.87 -20.27
N ALA A 192 6.11 -18.88 -20.86
CA ALA A 192 5.42 -19.05 -22.14
C ALA A 192 6.39 -19.45 -23.25
N LEU A 193 7.53 -18.76 -23.39
CA LEU A 193 8.56 -19.11 -24.36
C LEU A 193 9.07 -20.53 -24.16
N ALA A 194 9.50 -20.87 -22.93
CA ALA A 194 10.00 -22.20 -22.62
C ALA A 194 8.96 -23.30 -22.87
N THR A 195 7.67 -22.98 -22.76
CA THR A 195 6.58 -23.90 -23.07
C THR A 195 6.41 -24.05 -24.59
N TRP A 196 6.33 -22.95 -25.35
CA TRP A 196 6.21 -23.00 -26.80
C TRP A 196 7.39 -23.67 -27.49
N GLU A 197 8.61 -23.49 -26.97
CA GLU A 197 9.80 -24.17 -27.47
C GLU A 197 9.66 -25.71 -27.39
N LYS A 198 8.95 -26.23 -26.39
CA LYS A 198 8.69 -27.66 -26.21
C LYS A 198 7.50 -28.18 -27.03
N LEU A 199 6.50 -27.34 -27.29
CA LEU A 199 5.31 -27.71 -28.06
C LEU A 199 5.60 -27.66 -29.56
N THR A 200 5.98 -28.80 -30.16
CA THR A 200 6.36 -28.87 -31.58
C THR A 200 5.29 -29.51 -32.47
N THR A 201 4.37 -30.29 -31.92
CA THR A 201 3.32 -30.96 -32.69
C THR A 201 2.06 -30.09 -32.79
N ASP A 202 1.43 -30.09 -33.97
CA ASP A 202 0.26 -29.26 -34.26
C ASP A 202 -0.90 -29.47 -33.27
N ASP A 203 -1.15 -30.71 -32.85
CA ASP A 203 -2.23 -31.03 -31.90
C ASP A 203 -1.98 -30.45 -30.51
N HIS A 204 -0.73 -30.54 -30.02
CA HIS A 204 -0.35 -29.93 -28.75
C HIS A 204 -0.38 -28.41 -28.83
N ILE A 205 0.00 -27.83 -29.98
CA ILE A 205 -0.10 -26.39 -30.21
C ILE A 205 -1.56 -25.96 -30.16
N ARG A 206 -2.47 -26.61 -30.90
CA ARG A 206 -3.92 -26.32 -30.88
C ARG A 206 -4.49 -26.38 -29.46
N ALA A 207 -4.13 -27.40 -28.69
CA ALA A 207 -4.58 -27.55 -27.31
C ALA A 207 -4.08 -26.43 -26.36
N ALA A 208 -2.93 -25.82 -26.67
CA ALA A 208 -2.35 -24.74 -25.89
C ALA A 208 -2.85 -23.34 -26.28
N LEU A 209 -3.45 -23.18 -27.47
CA LEU A 209 -4.01 -21.90 -27.91
C LEU A 209 -5.21 -21.49 -27.04
N GLY A 210 -5.36 -20.18 -26.81
CA GLY A 210 -6.42 -19.63 -25.97
C GLY A 210 -6.07 -19.58 -24.48
N ILE A 211 -4.96 -20.20 -24.06
CA ILE A 211 -4.41 -20.04 -22.71
C ILE A 211 -3.70 -18.68 -22.64
N GLY A 212 -4.26 -17.74 -21.86
CA GLY A 212 -3.77 -16.36 -21.78
C GLY A 212 -2.31 -16.23 -21.32
N GLU A 213 -1.89 -17.07 -20.37
CA GLU A 213 -0.49 -17.09 -19.88
C GLU A 213 0.52 -17.52 -20.94
N LEU A 214 0.07 -18.15 -22.03
CA LEU A 214 0.91 -18.55 -23.16
C LEU A 214 0.93 -17.50 -24.28
N TYR A 215 0.52 -16.26 -24.05
CA TYR A 215 0.60 -15.18 -25.06
C TYR A 215 -0.08 -15.51 -26.40
N SER A 216 -1.07 -16.41 -26.38
CA SER A 216 -1.78 -16.87 -27.58
C SER A 216 -3.13 -16.17 -27.79
N PHE A 217 -3.27 -14.95 -27.25
CA PHE A 217 -4.51 -14.19 -27.33
C PHE A 217 -4.91 -13.94 -28.79
N ASN A 218 -6.19 -14.16 -29.10
CA ASN A 218 -6.75 -14.08 -30.46
C ASN A 218 -6.15 -15.02 -31.52
N LEU A 219 -5.33 -16.01 -31.13
CA LEU A 219 -4.73 -16.95 -32.08
C LEU A 219 -5.55 -18.24 -32.28
N TYR A 220 -6.39 -18.61 -31.31
CA TYR A 220 -7.23 -19.80 -31.38
C TYR A 220 -8.20 -19.78 -32.57
N SER A 221 -9.03 -18.73 -32.69
CA SER A 221 -10.07 -18.69 -33.72
C SER A 221 -9.55 -18.67 -35.17
N PRO A 222 -8.49 -17.94 -35.52
CA PRO A 222 -7.88 -18.02 -36.85
C PRO A 222 -7.38 -19.44 -37.21
N VAL A 223 -6.83 -20.17 -36.25
CA VAL A 223 -6.36 -21.55 -36.47
C VAL A 223 -7.53 -22.50 -36.68
N GLU A 224 -8.58 -22.39 -35.88
CA GLU A 224 -9.81 -23.20 -36.03
C GLU A 224 -10.51 -22.94 -37.38
N ARG A 225 -10.49 -21.70 -37.87
CA ARG A 225 -11.05 -21.35 -39.19
C ARG A 225 -10.15 -21.74 -40.37
N GLY A 226 -8.95 -22.25 -40.13
CA GLY A 226 -7.98 -22.58 -41.17
C GLY A 226 -7.34 -21.36 -41.84
N GLU A 227 -7.46 -20.17 -41.26
CA GLU A 227 -6.85 -18.92 -41.74
C GLU A 227 -5.37 -18.81 -41.35
N MET A 228 -4.93 -19.62 -40.39
CA MET A 228 -3.57 -19.64 -39.85
C MET A 228 -3.18 -21.07 -39.49
N THR A 229 -1.94 -21.45 -39.75
CA THR A 229 -1.43 -22.76 -39.31
C THR A 229 -1.11 -22.76 -37.80
N PRO A 230 -1.15 -23.91 -37.11
CA PRO A 230 -0.71 -24.00 -35.72
C PRO A 230 0.72 -23.48 -35.52
N GLN A 231 1.64 -23.79 -36.43
CA GLN A 231 3.03 -23.34 -36.34
C GLN A 231 3.17 -21.82 -36.46
N GLU A 232 2.43 -21.18 -37.38
CA GLU A 232 2.39 -19.72 -37.46
C GLU A 232 1.82 -19.09 -36.18
N ALA A 233 0.79 -19.70 -35.59
CA ALA A 233 0.24 -19.24 -34.31
C ALA A 233 1.25 -19.38 -33.16
N ARG A 234 2.01 -20.49 -33.11
CA ARG A 234 3.10 -20.70 -32.16
C ARG A 234 4.17 -19.62 -32.29
N GLU A 235 4.65 -19.34 -33.50
CA GLU A 235 5.66 -18.29 -33.72
C GLU A 235 5.14 -16.90 -33.32
N LYS A 236 3.86 -16.58 -33.61
CA LYS A 236 3.23 -15.33 -33.15
C LYS A 236 3.14 -15.23 -31.62
N ALA A 237 2.77 -16.32 -30.95
CA ALA A 237 2.73 -16.36 -29.49
C ALA A 237 4.14 -16.17 -28.88
N MET A 238 5.15 -16.82 -29.46
CA MET A 238 6.55 -16.64 -29.06
C MET A 238 7.03 -15.21 -29.29
N ALA A 239 6.70 -14.59 -30.43
CA ALA A 239 7.03 -13.19 -30.70
C ALA A 239 6.39 -12.23 -29.66
N GLY A 240 5.13 -12.48 -29.27
CA GLY A 240 4.47 -11.72 -28.21
C GLY A 240 5.15 -11.83 -26.84
N ALA A 241 5.60 -13.04 -26.48
CA ALA A 241 6.34 -13.26 -25.24
C ALA A 241 7.74 -12.60 -25.28
N ARG A 242 8.48 -12.72 -26.40
CA ARG A 242 9.77 -12.02 -26.61
C ARG A 242 9.62 -10.51 -26.50
N SER A 243 8.58 -9.94 -27.11
CA SER A 243 8.32 -8.49 -27.03
C SER A 243 8.09 -8.01 -25.59
N THR A 244 7.51 -8.84 -24.72
CA THR A 244 7.37 -8.51 -23.29
C THR A 244 8.72 -8.54 -22.58
N ILE A 245 9.55 -9.54 -22.84
CA ILE A 245 10.88 -9.71 -22.24
C ILE A 245 11.82 -8.56 -22.66
N GLU A 246 11.77 -8.19 -23.93
CA GLU A 246 12.59 -7.14 -24.53
C GLU A 246 11.97 -5.73 -24.36
N SER A 247 10.86 -5.62 -23.63
CA SER A 247 10.17 -4.36 -23.43
C SER A 247 11.00 -3.37 -22.61
N GLY A 248 11.54 -2.36 -23.28
CA GLY A 248 12.25 -1.25 -22.63
C GLY A 248 11.39 -0.49 -21.60
N ASN A 249 10.06 -0.45 -21.79
CA ASN A 249 9.17 0.16 -20.81
C ASN A 249 9.07 -0.70 -19.55
N LEU A 250 8.94 -2.02 -19.66
CA LEU A 250 8.83 -2.90 -18.50
C LEU A 250 10.12 -2.89 -17.67
N SER A 251 11.29 -2.91 -18.32
CA SER A 251 12.58 -2.80 -17.63
C SER A 251 12.72 -1.46 -16.90
N ARG A 252 12.31 -0.35 -17.53
CA ARG A 252 12.28 0.98 -16.89
C ARG A 252 11.33 1.05 -15.70
N TRP A 253 10.14 0.46 -15.79
CA TRP A 253 9.23 0.37 -14.63
C TRP A 253 9.84 -0.40 -13.47
N ILE A 254 10.48 -1.55 -13.74
CA ILE A 254 11.15 -2.34 -12.70
C ILE A 254 12.27 -1.52 -12.05
N MET A 255 13.12 -0.90 -12.87
CA MET A 255 14.23 -0.07 -12.37
C MET A 255 13.73 1.12 -11.55
N HIS A 256 12.68 1.79 -12.02
CA HIS A 256 12.03 2.89 -11.30
C HIS A 256 11.49 2.45 -9.94
N THR A 257 10.79 1.31 -9.89
CA THR A 257 10.28 0.75 -8.62
C THR A 257 11.41 0.37 -7.67
N LEU A 258 12.52 -0.19 -8.17
CA LEU A 258 13.71 -0.53 -7.38
C LEU A 258 14.39 0.72 -6.81
N ASN A 259 14.58 1.75 -7.62
CA ASN A 259 15.16 3.02 -7.17
C ASN A 259 14.29 3.68 -6.09
N ARG A 260 12.97 3.63 -6.24
CA ARG A 260 12.04 4.11 -5.21
C ARG A 260 12.07 3.26 -3.95
N LEU A 261 12.23 1.94 -4.05
CA LEU A 261 12.43 1.07 -2.89
C LEU A 261 13.72 1.42 -2.14
N SER A 262 14.82 1.65 -2.85
CA SER A 262 16.10 2.07 -2.25
C SER A 262 15.91 3.36 -1.46
N TYR A 263 15.34 4.38 -2.10
CA TYR A 263 15.06 5.67 -1.46
C TYR A 263 14.22 5.53 -0.18
N GLU A 264 13.10 4.79 -0.21
CA GLU A 264 12.26 4.65 0.98
C GLU A 264 12.96 3.91 2.13
N ARG A 265 13.87 2.99 1.81
CA ARG A 265 14.64 2.23 2.81
C ARG A 265 15.75 3.09 3.40
N GLU A 266 16.50 3.81 2.58
CA GLU A 266 17.52 4.76 3.04
C GLU A 266 16.94 5.79 4.00
N MET A 267 15.72 6.29 3.73
CA MET A 267 15.02 7.21 4.63
C MET A 267 14.60 6.61 5.99
N LEU A 268 14.61 5.28 6.13
CA LEU A 268 14.38 4.58 7.40
C LEU A 268 15.68 4.17 8.11
N GLY A 269 16.83 4.34 7.45
CA GLY A 269 18.13 3.85 7.90
C GLY A 269 18.45 2.43 7.41
N GLU A 270 19.71 2.04 7.59
CA GLU A 270 20.19 0.73 7.15
C GLU A 270 19.49 -0.42 7.86
N VAL A 271 19.18 -1.47 7.08
CA VAL A 271 18.68 -2.73 7.63
C VAL A 271 19.86 -3.46 8.29
N PRO A 272 19.71 -3.94 9.55
CA PRO A 272 20.77 -4.69 10.19
C PRO A 272 21.04 -6.00 9.45
N ARG A 273 22.32 -6.40 9.40
CA ARG A 273 22.72 -7.70 8.87
C ARG A 273 22.07 -8.81 9.70
N TYR A 274 21.44 -9.77 9.01
CA TYR A 274 20.76 -10.88 9.68
C TYR A 274 21.77 -11.81 10.37
N ASP A 275 21.57 -12.06 11.66
CA ASP A 275 22.46 -12.88 12.49
C ASP A 275 21.96 -14.32 12.70
N GLY A 276 20.72 -14.62 12.31
CA GLY A 276 20.12 -15.93 12.47
C GLY A 276 20.60 -16.98 11.46
N GLU A 277 20.02 -18.17 11.56
CA GLU A 277 20.36 -19.31 10.70
C GLU A 277 19.82 -19.13 9.27
N ILE A 278 20.69 -19.32 8.27
CA ILE A 278 20.27 -19.40 6.87
C ILE A 278 19.66 -20.77 6.61
N THR A 279 18.42 -20.75 6.13
CA THR A 279 17.68 -21.96 5.76
C THR A 279 17.16 -21.86 4.34
N PRO A 280 17.00 -22.98 3.61
CA PRO A 280 16.40 -22.97 2.28
C PRO A 280 15.03 -22.29 2.22
N THR A 281 14.22 -22.42 3.27
CA THR A 281 12.92 -21.76 3.41
C THR A 281 13.03 -20.25 3.56
N LEU A 282 14.04 -19.76 4.28
CA LEU A 282 14.30 -18.33 4.43
C LEU A 282 14.66 -17.71 3.07
N LEU A 283 15.55 -18.34 2.32
CA LEU A 283 15.99 -17.85 1.01
C LEU A 283 14.83 -17.82 0.01
N GLN A 284 13.96 -18.83 0.03
CA GLN A 284 12.73 -18.85 -0.78
C GLN A 284 11.80 -17.68 -0.46
N MET A 285 11.64 -17.33 0.83
CA MET A 285 10.82 -16.19 1.24
C MET A 285 11.41 -14.89 0.74
N PHE A 286 12.73 -14.70 0.90
CA PHE A 286 13.46 -13.54 0.44
C PHE A 286 13.27 -13.29 -1.06
N VAL A 287 13.65 -14.24 -1.93
CA VAL A 287 13.58 -14.00 -3.38
C VAL A 287 12.12 -13.86 -3.87
N ARG A 288 11.16 -14.50 -3.18
CA ARG A 288 9.73 -14.38 -3.50
C ARG A 288 9.17 -13.00 -3.16
N GLU A 289 9.63 -12.38 -2.07
CA GLU A 289 9.30 -10.98 -1.74
C GLU A 289 9.67 -10.05 -2.90
N HIS A 290 10.78 -10.35 -3.57
CA HIS A 290 11.31 -9.61 -4.73
C HIS A 290 10.75 -10.06 -6.09
N GLY A 291 9.84 -11.03 -6.13
CA GLY A 291 9.13 -11.43 -7.35
C GLY A 291 9.67 -12.65 -8.09
N ALA A 292 10.55 -13.45 -7.49
CA ALA A 292 10.97 -14.73 -8.08
C ALA A 292 9.79 -15.72 -8.24
N ASP A 293 9.75 -16.41 -9.39
CA ASP A 293 8.68 -17.36 -9.71
C ASP A 293 8.96 -18.75 -9.15
N LYS A 294 8.11 -19.20 -8.21
CA LYS A 294 8.16 -20.52 -7.56
C LYS A 294 9.59 -20.93 -7.15
N PRO A 295 10.29 -20.11 -6.35
CA PRO A 295 11.65 -20.42 -5.93
C PRO A 295 11.70 -21.70 -5.10
N LYS A 296 12.74 -22.50 -5.31
CA LYS A 296 13.09 -23.70 -4.54
C LYS A 296 14.48 -23.51 -3.99
N GLY A 297 14.60 -23.52 -2.67
CA GLY A 297 15.87 -23.45 -1.98
C GLY A 297 16.38 -24.85 -1.65
N SER A 298 17.69 -25.04 -1.70
CA SER A 298 18.38 -26.27 -1.27
C SER A 298 19.66 -25.93 -0.49
N LYS A 299 20.06 -26.83 0.41
CA LYS A 299 21.37 -26.79 1.06
C LYS A 299 22.25 -27.80 0.33
N LEU A 300 23.26 -27.31 -0.39
CA LEU A 300 24.15 -28.14 -1.21
C LEU A 300 25.30 -28.72 -0.38
N ASP A 301 25.81 -27.93 0.56
CA ASP A 301 26.85 -28.33 1.51
C ASP A 301 26.66 -27.59 2.85
N THR A 302 27.59 -27.78 3.79
CA THR A 302 27.60 -27.22 5.15
C THR A 302 27.36 -25.72 5.16
N ASP A 303 28.02 -24.99 4.24
CA ASP A 303 27.94 -23.54 4.08
C ASP A 303 27.69 -23.12 2.61
N LEU A 304 26.94 -23.94 1.85
CA LEU A 304 26.57 -23.60 0.48
C LEU A 304 25.07 -23.83 0.26
N PHE A 305 24.38 -22.79 -0.22
CA PHE A 305 22.95 -22.79 -0.41
C PHE A 305 22.60 -22.30 -1.81
N ALA A 306 21.62 -22.96 -2.43
CA ALA A 306 21.14 -22.62 -3.75
C ALA A 306 19.66 -22.23 -3.73
N VAL A 307 19.28 -21.36 -4.65
CA VAL A 307 17.89 -21.08 -5.00
C VAL A 307 17.74 -21.23 -6.52
N GLU A 308 16.77 -22.03 -6.94
CA GLU A 308 16.39 -22.22 -8.35
C GLU A 308 14.93 -21.82 -8.58
N CYS A 309 14.63 -21.27 -9.75
CA CYS A 309 13.30 -20.78 -10.15
C CYS A 309 12.86 -21.33 -11.52
N GLU A 310 11.55 -21.35 -11.78
CA GLU A 310 11.01 -21.75 -13.09
C GLU A 310 11.20 -20.68 -14.18
N ALA A 311 11.37 -19.43 -13.77
CA ALA A 311 11.71 -18.28 -14.62
C ALA A 311 13.00 -17.63 -14.09
N PRO A 312 13.65 -16.73 -14.87
CA PRO A 312 14.80 -15.98 -14.38
C PRO A 312 14.52 -15.27 -13.05
N LEU A 313 15.54 -15.21 -12.20
CA LEU A 313 15.50 -14.44 -10.96
C LEU A 313 15.33 -12.95 -11.29
N PRO A 314 14.74 -12.16 -10.38
CA PRO A 314 14.76 -10.71 -10.49
C PRO A 314 16.20 -10.22 -10.68
N ALA A 315 16.43 -9.36 -11.67
CA ALA A 315 17.79 -8.99 -12.11
C ALA A 315 18.67 -8.36 -11.01
N HIS A 316 18.07 -7.74 -9.99
CA HIS A 316 18.77 -7.19 -8.83
C HIS A 316 19.18 -8.25 -7.79
N ILE A 317 18.75 -9.50 -7.96
CA ILE A 317 19.17 -10.66 -7.15
C ILE A 317 20.29 -11.40 -7.87
N ALA A 318 20.05 -11.87 -9.10
CA ALA A 318 21.05 -12.54 -9.93
C ALA A 318 20.60 -12.62 -11.39
N GLN A 319 21.56 -12.91 -12.27
CA GLN A 319 21.30 -13.26 -13.66
C GLN A 319 20.99 -14.77 -13.79
N GLY A 320 20.02 -15.12 -14.63
CA GLY A 320 19.62 -16.52 -14.85
C GLY A 320 18.55 -17.02 -13.87
N SER A 321 18.29 -18.33 -13.88
CA SER A 321 17.21 -18.96 -13.08
C SER A 321 17.68 -19.58 -11.77
N GLY A 322 18.95 -19.42 -11.41
CA GLY A 322 19.53 -20.00 -10.21
C GLY A 322 20.63 -19.12 -9.62
N LEU A 323 20.84 -19.24 -8.31
CA LEU A 323 21.90 -18.57 -7.57
C LEU A 323 22.41 -19.48 -6.45
N GLU A 324 23.73 -19.64 -6.39
CA GLU A 324 24.43 -20.41 -5.36
C GLU A 324 25.37 -19.48 -4.61
N LEU A 325 25.25 -19.42 -3.29
CA LEU A 325 26.04 -18.56 -2.43
C LEU A 325 26.26 -19.22 -1.06
N SER A 326 27.31 -18.81 -0.37
CA SER A 326 27.55 -19.12 1.04
C SER A 326 26.50 -18.46 1.94
N ALA A 327 26.42 -18.89 3.21
CA ALA A 327 25.45 -18.29 4.13
C ALA A 327 25.74 -16.79 4.35
N ASP A 328 27.01 -16.39 4.38
CA ASP A 328 27.39 -14.99 4.59
C ASP A 328 27.09 -14.10 3.38
N GLU A 329 27.35 -14.59 2.16
CA GLU A 329 26.99 -13.87 0.93
C GLU A 329 25.47 -13.71 0.80
N TRP A 330 24.68 -14.71 1.22
CA TRP A 330 23.22 -14.57 1.28
C TRP A 330 22.76 -13.49 2.28
N ARG A 331 23.44 -13.34 3.43
CA ARG A 331 23.14 -12.27 4.40
C ARG A 331 23.42 -10.91 3.81
N ASP A 332 24.54 -10.77 3.12
CA ASP A 332 24.96 -9.51 2.50
C ASP A 332 24.02 -9.13 1.35
N LEU A 333 23.59 -10.12 0.56
CA LEU A 333 22.57 -9.93 -0.48
C LEU A 333 21.21 -9.53 0.11
N MET A 334 20.76 -10.19 1.18
CA MET A 334 19.53 -9.80 1.87
C MET A 334 19.62 -8.37 2.42
N GLN A 335 20.74 -8.02 3.04
CA GLN A 335 20.95 -6.69 3.61
C GLN A 335 20.97 -5.60 2.54
N SER A 336 21.72 -5.79 1.45
CA SER A 336 21.75 -4.85 0.31
C SER A 336 20.38 -4.71 -0.36
N CYS A 337 19.60 -5.80 -0.38
CA CYS A 337 18.20 -5.78 -0.81
C CYS A 337 17.25 -5.22 0.25
N GLY A 338 17.71 -4.69 1.38
CA GLY A 338 16.91 -4.14 2.46
C GLY A 338 15.87 -5.12 3.02
N TYR A 339 16.20 -6.41 3.05
CA TYR A 339 15.35 -7.48 3.52
C TYR A 339 15.79 -7.93 4.91
N LEU A 340 14.90 -7.77 5.89
CA LEU A 340 15.05 -8.33 7.22
C LEU A 340 14.07 -9.49 7.38
N PRO A 341 14.52 -10.70 7.71
CA PRO A 341 13.62 -11.82 7.95
C PRO A 341 12.61 -11.47 9.04
N PRO A 342 11.31 -11.75 8.83
CA PRO A 342 10.31 -11.49 9.85
C PRO A 342 10.63 -12.33 11.09
N ALA A 343 10.53 -11.71 12.27
CA ALA A 343 10.70 -12.41 13.54
C ALA A 343 9.75 -13.62 13.59
N LYS A 344 10.28 -14.76 14.02
CA LYS A 344 9.48 -15.98 14.19
C LYS A 344 8.37 -15.67 15.19
N LYS A 345 7.12 -15.73 14.73
CA LYS A 345 5.97 -15.59 15.63
C LYS A 345 6.01 -16.72 16.65
N ASP A 346 5.69 -16.40 17.90
CA ASP A 346 5.60 -17.40 18.95
C ASP A 346 4.70 -18.56 18.51
N ALA A 347 5.17 -19.78 18.78
CA ALA A 347 4.38 -20.96 18.48
C ALA A 347 3.05 -20.86 19.23
N LYS A 348 1.93 -21.04 18.51
CA LYS A 348 0.63 -21.08 19.18
C LYS A 348 0.65 -22.20 20.22
N PRO A 349 0.05 -22.01 21.40
CA PRO A 349 -0.03 -23.05 22.43
C PRO A 349 -0.54 -24.38 21.87
N PRO A 350 -0.06 -25.53 22.38
CA PRO A 350 -0.42 -26.84 21.86
C PRO A 350 -1.93 -27.09 21.95
N ILE A 351 -2.46 -27.88 21.01
CA ILE A 351 -3.87 -28.33 21.10
C ILE A 351 -3.90 -29.57 21.97
N LEU A 352 -4.52 -29.48 23.14
CA LEU A 352 -4.66 -30.61 24.05
C LEU A 352 -6.02 -31.28 23.88
N ASN A 353 -6.00 -32.60 23.95
CA ASN A 353 -7.18 -33.48 23.90
C ASN A 353 -7.24 -34.23 25.23
N PHE A 354 -7.83 -33.63 26.27
CA PHE A 354 -7.88 -34.17 27.62
C PHE A 354 -9.33 -34.19 28.13
N LYS A 355 -9.62 -35.08 29.08
CA LYS A 355 -10.91 -35.13 29.75
C LYS A 355 -10.91 -34.16 30.94
N ALA A 356 -11.82 -33.19 30.93
CA ALA A 356 -12.00 -32.24 32.02
C ALA A 356 -12.82 -32.90 33.14
N PRO A 357 -12.32 -32.97 34.39
CA PRO A 357 -13.05 -33.59 35.49
C PRO A 357 -14.41 -32.95 35.76
N SER A 358 -14.50 -31.62 35.69
CA SER A 358 -15.78 -30.88 35.82
C SER A 358 -16.75 -31.05 34.65
N GLY A 359 -16.30 -31.64 33.54
CA GLY A 359 -17.06 -31.67 32.28
C GLY A 359 -17.15 -30.31 31.58
N THR A 360 -16.38 -29.31 32.01
CA THR A 360 -16.31 -27.99 31.36
C THR A 360 -14.86 -27.58 31.11
N VAL A 361 -14.63 -26.69 30.14
CA VAL A 361 -13.32 -26.12 29.86
C VAL A 361 -13.43 -24.60 29.74
N SER A 362 -12.70 -23.87 30.58
CA SER A 362 -12.60 -22.42 30.53
C SER A 362 -11.70 -21.95 29.39
N VAL A 363 -12.23 -21.13 28.49
CA VAL A 363 -11.53 -20.58 27.33
C VAL A 363 -11.70 -19.07 27.22
N VAL A 364 -10.86 -18.42 26.42
CA VAL A 364 -11.00 -16.99 26.10
C VAL A 364 -11.99 -16.79 24.96
N ASN A 365 -13.06 -16.02 25.20
CA ASN A 365 -14.00 -15.61 24.18
C ASN A 365 -13.31 -14.61 23.22
N PRO A 366 -13.28 -14.85 21.89
CA PRO A 366 -12.55 -13.98 20.97
C PRO A 366 -13.18 -12.59 20.79
N HIS A 367 -14.48 -12.46 21.04
CA HIS A 367 -15.25 -11.24 20.78
C HIS A 367 -15.22 -10.32 22.01
N ARG A 368 -15.45 -10.90 23.20
CA ARG A 368 -15.46 -10.17 24.46
C ARG A 368 -14.09 -10.11 25.14
N ARG A 369 -13.16 -11.02 24.78
CA ARG A 369 -11.84 -11.20 25.42
C ARG A 369 -11.94 -11.53 26.92
N GLU A 370 -13.03 -12.20 27.31
CA GLU A 370 -13.35 -12.62 28.67
C GLU A 370 -13.32 -14.16 28.78
N ALA A 371 -13.26 -14.66 30.01
CA ALA A 371 -13.40 -16.09 30.28
C ALA A 371 -14.80 -16.59 29.92
N GLN A 372 -14.86 -17.77 29.31
CA GLN A 372 -16.09 -18.45 28.95
C GLN A 372 -15.92 -19.94 29.22
N ASP A 373 -16.81 -20.50 30.03
CA ASP A 373 -16.84 -21.95 30.27
C ASP A 373 -17.67 -22.63 29.19
N LEU A 374 -17.07 -23.63 28.55
CA LEU A 374 -17.73 -24.43 27.54
C LEU A 374 -17.99 -25.83 28.08
N PRO A 375 -19.21 -26.40 27.91
CA PRO A 375 -19.43 -27.81 28.20
C PRO A 375 -18.53 -28.67 27.31
N GLN A 376 -17.90 -29.67 27.90
CA GLN A 376 -17.08 -30.63 27.17
C GLN A 376 -17.96 -31.76 26.61
N ILE A 377 -17.88 -31.99 25.31
CA ILE A 377 -18.62 -33.02 24.61
C ILE A 377 -17.64 -34.00 23.95
N GLU A 378 -17.89 -35.29 24.19
CA GLU A 378 -17.15 -36.39 23.60
C GLU A 378 -17.70 -36.70 22.19
N LEU A 379 -16.81 -36.76 21.20
CA LEU A 379 -17.10 -37.16 19.82
C LEU A 379 -15.99 -38.08 19.31
N THR A 380 -16.31 -38.96 18.37
CA THR A 380 -15.28 -39.62 17.55
C THR A 380 -14.72 -38.66 16.50
N LYS A 381 -13.55 -38.98 15.93
CA LYS A 381 -12.94 -38.21 14.84
C LYS A 381 -13.86 -38.14 13.62
N ALA A 382 -14.61 -39.21 13.33
CA ALA A 382 -15.58 -39.26 12.25
C ALA A 382 -16.77 -38.32 12.50
N GLU A 383 -17.31 -38.30 13.71
CA GLU A 383 -18.41 -37.39 14.08
C GLU A 383 -17.98 -35.93 14.06
N TYR A 384 -16.79 -35.61 14.58
CA TYR A 384 -16.24 -34.25 14.52
C TYR A 384 -15.97 -33.81 13.07
N ALA A 385 -15.60 -34.72 12.18
CA ALA A 385 -15.38 -34.42 10.75
C ALA A 385 -16.67 -34.15 9.98
N ARG A 386 -17.84 -34.65 10.43
CA ARG A 386 -19.15 -34.33 9.86
C ARG A 386 -19.60 -32.89 10.14
N ILE A 387 -18.99 -32.23 11.12
CA ILE A 387 -19.23 -30.80 11.40
C ILE A 387 -18.50 -29.98 10.34
N TYR A 388 -19.23 -29.08 9.68
CA TYR A 388 -18.68 -28.21 8.65
C TYR A 388 -17.45 -27.45 9.13
N ALA A 389 -16.46 -27.28 8.25
CA ALA A 389 -15.15 -26.72 8.59
C ALA A 389 -15.25 -25.30 9.15
N GLU A 390 -16.18 -24.49 8.65
CA GLU A 390 -16.46 -23.14 9.13
C GLU A 390 -17.13 -23.09 10.52
N GLN A 391 -17.72 -24.21 10.97
CA GLN A 391 -18.39 -24.31 12.26
C GLN A 391 -17.49 -24.93 13.34
N ARG A 392 -16.28 -25.38 13.02
CA ARG A 392 -15.37 -25.99 14.00
C ARG A 392 -14.04 -25.25 14.04
N GLY A 393 -13.40 -25.24 15.20
CA GLY A 393 -12.17 -24.48 15.38
C GLY A 393 -11.42 -24.81 16.67
N THR A 394 -10.57 -23.87 17.10
CA THR A 394 -9.84 -23.98 18.37
C THR A 394 -9.98 -22.71 19.20
N ARG A 395 -10.05 -22.84 20.52
CA ARG A 395 -9.99 -21.72 21.47
C ARG A 395 -8.80 -21.83 22.40
N LEU A 396 -8.23 -20.70 22.78
CA LEU A 396 -7.17 -20.59 23.77
C LEU A 396 -7.75 -20.75 25.18
N SER A 397 -7.09 -21.52 26.04
CA SER A 397 -7.46 -21.63 27.46
C SER A 397 -7.29 -20.28 28.16
N THR A 398 -8.01 -20.06 29.25
CA THR A 398 -7.86 -18.87 30.10
C THR A 398 -6.45 -18.72 30.68
N CYS A 399 -5.76 -19.84 30.94
CA CYS A 399 -4.36 -19.86 31.38
C CYS A 399 -3.34 -19.60 30.26
N GLY A 400 -3.77 -19.54 28.99
CA GLY A 400 -2.89 -19.30 27.84
C GLY A 400 -1.96 -20.47 27.46
N GLY A 401 -1.87 -21.51 28.27
CA GLY A 401 -0.93 -22.62 28.08
C GLY A 401 -1.33 -23.64 27.01
N PHE A 402 -2.60 -23.68 26.59
CA PHE A 402 -3.07 -24.63 25.59
C PHE A 402 -4.28 -24.15 24.80
N ARG A 403 -4.62 -24.88 23.74
CA ARG A 403 -5.86 -24.71 22.97
C ARG A 403 -6.69 -25.98 23.01
N VAL A 404 -8.01 -25.83 22.91
CA VAL A 404 -8.94 -26.95 22.79
C VAL A 404 -9.75 -26.84 21.51
N ARG A 405 -10.19 -27.98 20.97
CA ARG A 405 -11.11 -28.02 19.83
C ARG A 405 -12.49 -27.57 20.28
N ILE A 406 -13.19 -26.82 19.43
CA ILE A 406 -14.56 -26.37 19.68
C ILE A 406 -15.45 -26.62 18.46
N ALA A 407 -16.74 -26.75 18.72
CA ALA A 407 -17.82 -26.75 17.72
C ALA A 407 -19.13 -26.27 18.38
N PRO A 408 -20.17 -25.87 17.63
CA PRO A 408 -21.52 -25.77 18.14
C PRO A 408 -21.89 -27.05 18.87
N ASN A 409 -22.52 -26.92 20.03
CA ASN A 409 -22.85 -28.04 20.90
C ASN A 409 -23.71 -29.04 20.13
N PRO A 410 -23.17 -30.23 19.80
CA PRO A 410 -23.87 -31.20 18.98
C PRO A 410 -25.00 -31.90 19.76
N LYS A 411 -25.01 -31.78 21.10
CA LYS A 411 -26.04 -32.32 21.99
C LYS A 411 -27.08 -31.26 22.42
N HIS A 412 -27.15 -30.11 21.74
CA HIS A 412 -28.14 -29.09 22.05
C HIS A 412 -29.55 -29.51 21.60
N GLU A 413 -30.49 -29.57 22.54
CA GLU A 413 -31.91 -29.87 22.29
C GLU A 413 -32.67 -28.58 21.96
N GLY A 414 -32.53 -28.09 20.72
CA GLY A 414 -33.17 -26.85 20.28
C GLY A 414 -32.81 -26.48 18.84
N PRO A 415 -33.34 -25.36 18.31
CA PRO A 415 -32.98 -24.89 16.98
C PRO A 415 -31.46 -24.69 16.88
N ARG A 416 -30.83 -25.24 15.84
CA ARG A 416 -29.37 -25.33 15.72
C ARG A 416 -28.67 -23.96 15.75
N TYR A 417 -29.35 -22.88 15.38
CA TYR A 417 -28.82 -21.51 15.44
C TYR A 417 -28.74 -20.95 16.88
N MET A 418 -29.37 -21.59 17.86
CA MET A 418 -29.28 -21.27 19.29
C MET A 418 -28.26 -22.15 20.03
N ALA A 419 -27.64 -23.13 19.36
CA ALA A 419 -26.66 -24.00 20.00
C ALA A 419 -25.43 -23.18 20.43
N GLY A 420 -25.17 -23.16 21.74
CA GLY A 420 -23.93 -22.62 22.30
C GLY A 420 -22.70 -23.40 21.84
N TRP A 421 -21.50 -22.91 22.13
CA TRP A 421 -20.25 -23.62 21.83
C TRP A 421 -19.97 -24.72 22.85
N ALA A 422 -19.32 -25.80 22.41
CA ALA A 422 -18.82 -26.87 23.26
C ALA A 422 -17.32 -27.10 23.00
N ALA A 423 -16.59 -27.47 24.04
CA ALA A 423 -15.23 -28.00 23.92
C ALA A 423 -15.31 -29.48 23.52
N ILE A 424 -14.53 -29.90 22.52
CA ILE A 424 -14.64 -31.25 21.95
C ILE A 424 -13.47 -32.12 22.41
N LEU A 425 -13.80 -33.22 23.08
CA LEU A 425 -12.90 -34.33 23.37
C LEU A 425 -13.05 -35.38 22.28
N ILE A 426 -11.97 -35.66 21.53
CA ILE A 426 -11.96 -36.73 20.52
C ILE A 426 -11.60 -38.05 21.20
N THR A 427 -12.54 -38.99 21.25
CA THR A 427 -12.43 -40.23 22.04
C THR A 427 -11.50 -41.26 21.43
N ASP A 428 -11.40 -41.30 20.11
CA ASP A 428 -10.52 -42.18 19.30
C ASP A 428 -9.18 -41.50 18.92
N GLN A 429 -8.80 -40.44 19.63
CA GLN A 429 -7.51 -39.77 19.52
C GLN A 429 -6.74 -39.89 20.84
N LYS A 430 -5.40 -39.92 20.78
CA LYS A 430 -4.52 -39.91 21.96
C LYS A 430 -4.98 -38.84 22.95
N GLN A 431 -5.30 -39.28 24.17
CA GLN A 431 -5.67 -38.39 25.26
C GLN A 431 -4.40 -37.87 25.93
N HIS A 432 -4.40 -36.58 26.21
CA HIS A 432 -3.36 -35.89 26.96
C HIS A 432 -3.77 -35.89 28.42
N ASP A 433 -2.78 -35.84 29.31
CA ASP A 433 -3.03 -35.64 30.73
C ASP A 433 -3.71 -34.29 30.96
N THR A 434 -4.64 -34.25 31.92
CA THR A 434 -5.31 -33.02 32.31
C THR A 434 -4.27 -32.02 32.82
N PRO A 435 -4.18 -30.82 32.22
CA PRO A 435 -3.18 -29.82 32.61
C PRO A 435 -3.33 -29.42 34.08
N GLU A 436 -2.22 -29.19 34.79
CA GLU A 436 -2.22 -28.73 36.19
C GLU A 436 -3.05 -27.46 36.36
N SER A 437 -2.89 -26.48 35.46
CA SER A 437 -3.72 -25.26 35.45
C SER A 437 -5.23 -25.49 35.43
N VAL A 438 -5.71 -26.62 34.89
CA VAL A 438 -7.15 -26.98 34.92
C VAL A 438 -7.50 -27.58 36.28
N LYS A 439 -6.64 -28.45 36.82
CA LYS A 439 -6.81 -29.05 38.16
C LYS A 439 -6.83 -27.98 39.26
N ASP A 440 -5.95 -26.98 39.16
CA ASP A 440 -5.83 -25.89 40.12
C ASP A 440 -7.03 -24.94 40.06
N MET A 441 -7.53 -24.64 38.86
CA MET A 441 -8.74 -23.84 38.68
C MET A 441 -9.99 -24.55 39.22
N GLU A 442 -10.09 -25.87 39.02
CA GLU A 442 -11.19 -26.68 39.56
C GLU A 442 -11.08 -26.90 41.09
N ALA A 443 -9.87 -26.83 41.67
CA ALA A 443 -9.69 -26.87 43.12
C ALA A 443 -9.98 -25.53 43.81
N ALA A 444 -9.97 -24.43 43.07
CA ALA A 444 -10.24 -23.07 43.56
C ALA A 444 -11.70 -22.61 43.34
N ALA A 445 -12.50 -23.36 42.59
CA ALA A 445 -13.93 -23.15 42.32
C ALA A 445 -14.79 -24.03 43.24
#